data_AF-A0A7S7TK95-F1
#
_entry.id   AF-A0A7S7TK95-F1
#
_cell.length_a   1.000
_cell.length_b   1.000
_cell.length_c   1.000
_cell.angle_alpha   90.00
_cell.angle_beta   90.00
_cell.angle_gamma   90.00
#
_symmetry.space_group_name_H-M   'P 1'
#
loop_
_entity.id
_entity.type
_entity.pdbx_description
1 polymer ?
#
loop_
_entity_poly.entity_id
_entity_poly.type
_entity_poly.pdbx_seq_one_letter_code
_entity_poly.pdbx_strand_id
1 'polypeptide(L)'
;MDCFGALLLAMTAVAPVSPAHALDCAKAPARVDKVICASPSLRKADAAMSAAYFKLLRATTDREFHDALIRSQRRWLEVRSQGARGSQEDDDVEIAEREALLKVTRDRMKSLQTGELVRRMERQRGVASKDSGGAFAGYKTACYLLPPPHGWVYGCFGEGRRQNSDRICSVELTWATGHGTEYRTVSIVKDGAPKPVATCSIGYAETTERCPDADDDAELKANARWNTNPVPSNERPTPHASDLWKYDPDTSVELADQEWMRDCLSAATYPPADVNRADPAPKKP
;
A
#
# COMPACT_ATOMS: atom_id res chain seq x y z
N MET A 1 65.82 40.15 -27.24
CA MET A 1 64.60 39.64 -27.90
C MET A 1 64.12 38.46 -27.09
N ASP A 2 63.08 38.75 -26.35
CA ASP A 2 62.46 37.98 -25.28
C ASP A 2 61.77 36.70 -25.78
N CYS A 3 61.61 35.70 -24.92
CA CYS A 3 60.27 35.33 -24.43
C CYS A 3 60.32 34.25 -23.35
N PHE A 4 59.73 34.59 -22.21
CA PHE A 4 59.46 33.77 -21.03
C PHE A 4 58.62 32.52 -21.36
N GLY A 5 59.09 31.34 -20.97
CA GLY A 5 58.28 30.11 -20.90
C GLY A 5 57.61 30.00 -19.53
N ALA A 6 56.30 30.28 -19.48
CA ALA A 6 55.51 30.25 -18.26
C ALA A 6 55.20 28.81 -17.80
N LEU A 7 55.48 28.54 -16.52
CA LEU A 7 55.13 27.34 -15.78
C LEU A 7 53.63 27.36 -15.42
N LEU A 8 52.83 26.51 -16.05
CA LEU A 8 51.40 26.34 -15.72
C LEU A 8 51.24 25.36 -14.56
N LEU A 9 50.98 25.89 -13.36
CA LEU A 9 50.50 25.12 -12.21
C LEU A 9 49.05 24.66 -12.48
N ALA A 10 48.86 23.36 -12.69
CA ALA A 10 47.54 22.76 -12.79
C ALA A 10 46.90 22.69 -11.39
N MET A 11 46.02 23.63 -11.07
CA MET A 11 45.14 23.54 -9.91
C MET A 11 44.06 22.49 -10.18
N THR A 12 44.18 21.31 -9.58
CA THR A 12 43.10 20.33 -9.50
C THR A 12 42.00 20.87 -8.59
N ALA A 13 40.95 21.44 -9.20
CA ALA A 13 39.73 21.80 -8.51
C ALA A 13 39.03 20.52 -8.01
N VAL A 14 39.09 20.29 -6.69
CA VAL A 14 38.24 19.29 -6.03
C VAL A 14 36.83 19.87 -6.02
N ALA A 15 35.99 19.42 -6.95
CA ALA A 15 34.58 19.78 -6.95
C ALA A 15 33.92 19.26 -5.66
N PRO A 16 33.19 20.10 -4.91
CA PRO A 16 32.41 19.62 -3.77
C PRO A 16 31.36 18.64 -4.28
N VAL A 17 31.40 17.40 -3.77
CA VAL A 17 30.32 16.43 -3.96
C VAL A 17 29.10 17.01 -3.24
N SER A 18 28.24 17.70 -3.97
CA SER A 18 26.93 18.10 -3.45
C SER A 18 26.20 16.82 -3.03
N PRO A 19 25.73 16.70 -1.77
CA PRO A 19 24.94 15.55 -1.36
C PRO A 19 23.66 15.60 -2.21
N ALA A 20 23.56 14.68 -3.16
CA ALA A 20 22.40 14.58 -4.02
C ALA A 20 21.15 14.41 -3.14
N HIS A 21 20.30 15.45 -3.13
CA HIS A 21 18.93 15.46 -2.59
C HIS A 21 18.72 15.59 -1.07
N ALA A 22 19.56 16.33 -0.35
CA ALA A 22 19.18 16.82 0.98
C ALA A 22 18.12 17.94 0.88
N LEU A 23 17.15 17.96 1.79
CA LEU A 23 16.17 19.05 1.93
C LEU A 23 16.88 20.41 2.04
N ASP A 24 16.56 21.35 1.16
CA ASP A 24 17.09 22.72 1.22
C ASP A 24 16.35 23.51 2.30
N CYS A 25 16.88 23.44 3.52
CA CYS A 25 16.30 24.11 4.68
C CYS A 25 16.20 25.64 4.56
N ALA A 26 16.98 26.27 3.67
CA ALA A 26 16.85 27.71 3.42
C ALA A 26 15.63 28.04 2.56
N LYS A 27 15.06 27.06 1.85
CA LYS A 27 13.95 27.23 0.92
C LYS A 27 12.70 26.43 1.27
N ALA A 28 12.67 25.79 2.44
CA ALA A 28 11.57 24.94 2.91
C ALA A 28 10.22 25.68 2.95
N PRO A 29 9.31 25.47 1.98
CA PRO A 29 8.06 26.22 1.93
C PRO A 29 6.97 25.54 2.76
N ALA A 30 7.04 24.22 2.93
CA ALA A 30 6.04 23.43 3.63
C ALA A 30 6.27 23.41 5.15
N ARG A 31 5.17 23.35 5.92
CA ARG A 31 5.20 23.27 7.39
C ARG A 31 6.08 22.12 7.89
N VAL A 32 5.89 20.92 7.35
CA VAL A 32 6.66 19.72 7.72
C VAL A 32 8.15 19.89 7.44
N ASP A 33 8.51 20.54 6.33
CA ASP A 33 9.93 20.79 5.99
C ASP A 33 10.58 21.73 7.01
N LYS A 34 9.84 22.72 7.52
CA LYS A 34 10.32 23.59 8.61
C LYS A 34 10.55 22.81 9.91
N VAL A 35 9.64 21.91 10.28
CA VAL A 35 9.79 21.04 11.46
C VAL A 35 11.02 20.14 11.31
N ILE A 36 11.22 19.54 10.13
CA ILE A 36 12.42 18.76 9.82
C ILE A 36 13.66 19.63 10.00
N CYS A 37 13.69 20.82 9.39
CA CYS A 37 14.84 21.71 9.39
C CYS A 37 15.19 22.31 10.77
N ALA A 38 14.20 22.53 11.63
CA ALA A 38 14.39 23.00 13.00
C ALA A 38 14.98 21.93 13.93
N SER A 39 14.93 20.65 13.56
CA SER A 39 15.39 19.53 14.38
C SER A 39 16.64 18.84 13.80
N PRO A 40 17.81 18.94 14.46
CA PRO A 40 19.04 18.27 13.98
C PRO A 40 18.88 16.76 13.83
N SER A 41 18.13 16.11 14.72
CA SER A 41 17.90 14.66 14.66
C SER A 41 17.01 14.26 13.48
N LEU A 42 15.98 15.07 13.16
CA LEU A 42 15.14 14.86 11.98
C LEU A 42 15.91 15.07 10.69
N ARG A 43 16.70 16.15 10.57
CA ARG A 43 17.55 16.39 9.39
C ARG A 43 18.47 15.21 9.11
N LYS A 44 19.12 14.69 10.16
CA LYS A 44 20.01 13.53 10.04
C LYS A 44 19.24 12.28 9.61
N ALA A 45 18.05 12.03 10.17
CA ALA A 45 17.22 10.89 9.82
C ALA A 45 16.70 10.99 8.37
N ASP A 46 16.27 12.16 7.92
CA ASP A 46 15.80 12.42 6.56
C ASP A 46 16.91 12.21 5.52
N ALA A 47 18.09 12.76 5.77
CA ALA A 47 19.26 12.56 4.90
C ALA A 47 19.65 11.07 4.81
N ALA A 48 19.63 10.35 5.93
CA ALA A 48 19.94 8.92 5.97
C ALA A 48 18.86 8.06 5.26
N MET A 49 17.58 8.41 5.40
CA MET A 49 16.47 7.80 4.69
C MET A 49 16.61 8.00 3.17
N SER A 50 16.88 9.23 2.73
CA SER A 50 17.12 9.55 1.32
C SER A 50 18.31 8.80 0.74
N ALA A 51 19.43 8.74 1.48
CA ALA A 51 20.60 7.95 1.07
C ALA A 51 20.27 6.45 0.94
N ALA A 52 19.50 5.88 1.88
CA ALA A 52 19.04 4.50 1.82
C ALA A 52 18.13 4.24 0.61
N TYR A 53 17.21 5.17 0.31
CA TYR A 53 16.34 5.10 -0.86
C TYR A 53 17.15 5.05 -2.15
N PHE A 54 18.05 6.00 -2.38
CA PHE A 54 18.84 6.02 -3.62
C PHE A 54 19.79 4.84 -3.72
N LYS A 55 20.31 4.33 -2.61
CA LYS A 55 21.10 3.09 -2.59
C LYS A 55 20.27 1.89 -3.03
N LEU A 56 19.08 1.70 -2.45
CA LEU A 56 18.19 0.59 -2.80
C LEU A 56 17.71 0.70 -4.25
N LEU A 57 17.34 1.91 -4.68
CA LEU A 57 16.86 2.18 -6.03
C LEU A 57 17.94 1.81 -7.07
N ARG A 58 19.19 2.25 -6.88
CA ARG A 58 20.31 1.88 -7.78
C ARG A 58 20.62 0.38 -7.79
N ALA A 59 20.41 -0.30 -6.67
CA ALA A 59 20.63 -1.74 -6.58
C ALA A 59 19.49 -2.57 -7.20
N THR A 60 18.32 -1.97 -7.42
CA THR A 60 17.14 -2.64 -7.97
C THR A 60 17.19 -2.57 -9.49
N THR A 61 17.67 -3.65 -10.12
CA THR A 61 17.80 -3.76 -11.58
C THR A 61 16.53 -4.19 -12.28
N ASP A 62 15.62 -4.84 -11.54
CA ASP A 62 14.30 -5.20 -12.05
C ASP A 62 13.46 -3.95 -12.28
N ARG A 63 13.06 -3.71 -13.54
CA ARG A 63 12.38 -2.49 -13.94
C ARG A 63 11.01 -2.33 -13.28
N GLU A 64 10.23 -3.39 -13.13
CA GLU A 64 8.89 -3.31 -12.52
C GLU A 64 9.00 -2.95 -11.03
N PHE A 65 9.99 -3.51 -10.34
CA PHE A 65 10.27 -3.20 -8.94
C PHE A 65 10.88 -1.82 -8.77
N HIS A 66 11.77 -1.41 -9.66
CA HIS A 66 12.35 -0.07 -9.67
C HIS A 66 11.25 1.00 -9.77
N ASP A 67 10.30 0.84 -10.71
CA ASP A 67 9.18 1.76 -10.88
C ASP A 67 8.24 1.74 -9.66
N ALA A 68 8.00 0.57 -9.07
CA ALA A 68 7.20 0.42 -7.85
C ALA A 68 7.86 1.07 -6.62
N LEU A 69 9.18 1.01 -6.48
CA LEU A 69 9.93 1.71 -5.43
C LEU A 69 9.82 3.22 -5.58
N ILE A 70 9.90 3.76 -6.80
CA ILE A 70 9.71 5.20 -7.05
C ILE A 70 8.31 5.63 -6.61
N ARG A 71 7.27 4.89 -7.01
CA ARG A 71 5.88 5.20 -6.62
C ARG A 71 5.70 5.15 -5.10
N SER A 72 6.20 4.09 -4.47
CA SER A 72 6.16 3.92 -3.02
C SER A 72 6.83 5.07 -2.29
N GLN A 73 8.02 5.48 -2.73
CA GLN A 73 8.73 6.60 -2.10
C GLN A 73 7.98 7.92 -2.26
N ARG A 74 7.41 8.20 -3.44
CA ARG A 74 6.58 9.39 -3.66
C ARG A 74 5.35 9.40 -2.76
N ARG A 75 4.63 8.27 -2.68
CA ARG A 75 3.46 8.11 -1.80
C ARG A 75 3.83 8.32 -0.34
N TRP A 76 4.94 7.73 0.12
CA TRP A 76 5.41 7.92 1.49
C TRP A 76 5.76 9.39 1.80
N LEU A 77 6.43 10.08 0.87
CA LEU A 77 6.75 11.51 1.01
C LEU A 77 5.49 12.37 1.07
N GLU A 78 4.49 12.06 0.23
CA GLU A 78 3.20 12.75 0.22
C GLU A 78 2.50 12.61 1.58
N VAL A 79 2.35 11.37 2.08
CA VAL A 79 1.74 11.10 3.40
C VAL A 79 2.51 11.80 4.52
N ARG A 80 3.84 11.73 4.51
CA ARG A 80 4.68 12.43 5.50
C ARG A 80 4.46 13.94 5.44
N SER A 81 4.34 14.52 4.25
CA SER A 81 4.19 15.96 4.06
C SER A 81 2.85 16.51 4.59
N GLN A 82 1.85 15.66 4.76
CA GLN A 82 0.59 16.01 5.41
C GLN A 82 0.75 16.22 6.93
N GLY A 83 1.84 15.69 7.52
CA GLY A 83 2.17 15.83 8.94
C GLY A 83 1.37 14.90 9.86
N ALA A 84 1.73 14.92 11.14
CA ALA A 84 1.00 14.23 12.20
C ALA A 84 -0.16 15.13 12.66
N ARG A 85 -1.31 15.05 11.98
CA ARG A 85 -2.50 15.82 12.36
C ARG A 85 -3.24 15.07 13.48
N GLY A 86 -3.32 15.69 14.65
CA GLY A 86 -4.11 15.25 15.80
C GLY A 86 -4.77 16.46 16.46
N SER A 87 -5.95 16.28 17.04
CA SER A 87 -6.73 17.32 17.71
C SER A 87 -6.18 17.62 19.12
N GLN A 88 -4.97 18.18 19.22
CA GLN A 88 -4.36 18.59 20.49
C GLN A 88 -4.00 20.08 20.45
N GLU A 89 -3.80 20.68 21.63
CA GLU A 89 -3.43 22.09 21.82
C GLU A 89 -1.97 22.36 21.37
N ASP A 90 -1.68 23.61 20.97
CA ASP A 90 -0.61 23.96 20.01
C ASP A 90 0.83 23.50 20.34
N ASP A 91 1.29 23.55 21.60
CA ASP A 91 2.68 23.21 21.95
C ASP A 91 2.92 21.68 22.04
N ASP A 92 1.94 20.93 22.53
CA ASP A 92 1.98 19.47 22.59
C ASP A 92 1.93 18.86 21.18
N VAL A 93 1.28 19.56 20.24
CA VAL A 93 1.21 19.18 18.82
C VAL A 93 2.57 19.23 18.13
N GLU A 94 3.41 20.24 18.39
CA GLU A 94 4.72 20.33 17.71
C GLU A 94 5.70 19.25 18.18
N ILE A 95 5.73 18.97 19.49
CA ILE A 95 6.56 17.89 20.05
C ILE A 95 6.08 16.53 19.52
N ALA A 96 4.78 16.26 19.57
CA ALA A 96 4.19 15.04 19.05
C ALA A 96 4.44 14.87 17.54
N GLU A 97 4.37 15.95 16.77
CA GLU A 97 4.66 15.92 15.33
C GLU A 97 6.14 15.62 15.05
N ARG A 98 7.06 16.25 15.78
CA ARG A 98 8.50 16.01 15.63
C ARG A 98 8.84 14.55 15.91
N GLU A 99 8.29 13.99 16.98
CA GLU A 99 8.50 12.59 17.36
C GLU A 99 7.87 11.62 16.35
N ALA A 100 6.63 11.90 15.91
CA ALA A 100 5.95 11.12 14.88
C ALA A 100 6.75 11.10 13.57
N LEU A 101 7.17 12.26 13.07
CA LEU A 101 7.98 12.40 11.86
C LEU A 101 9.33 11.67 12.00
N LEU A 102 9.95 11.73 13.18
CA LEU A 102 11.23 11.07 13.42
C LEU A 102 11.08 9.56 13.39
N LYS A 103 10.02 9.05 14.03
CA LYS A 103 9.69 7.64 14.04
C LYS A 103 9.43 7.12 12.63
N VAL A 104 8.50 7.71 11.88
CA VAL A 104 8.16 7.19 10.55
C VAL A 104 9.30 7.35 9.53
N THR A 105 10.16 8.36 9.69
CA THR A 105 11.37 8.50 8.88
C THR A 105 12.39 7.40 9.17
N ARG A 106 12.57 7.04 10.45
CA ARG A 106 13.44 5.92 10.86
C ARG A 106 12.89 4.57 10.41
N ASP A 107 11.58 4.37 10.53
CA ASP A 107 10.92 3.14 10.09
C ASP A 107 11.07 2.96 8.57
N ARG A 108 10.81 4.02 7.79
CA ARG A 108 11.04 3.99 6.33
C ARG A 108 12.50 3.71 5.98
N MET A 109 13.43 4.40 6.64
CA MET A 109 14.87 4.15 6.46
C MET A 109 15.22 2.68 6.71
N LYS A 110 14.69 2.07 7.77
CA LYS A 110 14.93 0.65 8.10
C LYS A 110 14.39 -0.27 7.01
N SER A 111 13.16 -0.07 6.53
CA SER A 111 12.60 -0.89 5.44
C SER A 111 13.41 -0.76 4.14
N LEU A 112 13.92 0.45 3.84
CA LEU A 112 14.80 0.69 2.69
C LEU A 112 16.17 0.01 2.86
N GLN A 113 16.82 0.18 4.02
CA GLN A 113 18.15 -0.38 4.30
C GLN A 113 18.13 -1.91 4.31
N THR A 114 17.07 -2.50 4.86
CA THR A 114 16.93 -3.95 4.92
C THR A 114 16.49 -4.53 3.58
N GLY A 115 16.06 -3.75 2.59
CA GLY A 115 15.52 -4.25 1.32
C GLY A 115 14.16 -4.94 1.47
N GLU A 116 13.41 -4.65 2.55
CA GLU A 116 12.11 -5.26 2.83
C GLU A 116 11.10 -5.03 1.70
N LEU A 117 11.08 -3.81 1.15
CA LEU A 117 10.19 -3.42 0.05
C LEU A 117 10.39 -4.28 -1.18
N VAL A 118 11.64 -4.59 -1.55
CA VAL A 118 11.96 -5.48 -2.68
C VAL A 118 11.56 -6.91 -2.37
N ARG A 119 11.89 -7.44 -1.19
CA ARG A 119 11.48 -8.80 -0.78
C ARG A 119 9.97 -8.99 -0.78
N ARG A 120 9.21 -7.95 -0.43
CA ARG A 120 7.74 -7.98 -0.47
C ARG A 120 7.24 -8.11 -1.91
N MET A 121 7.78 -7.34 -2.85
CA MET A 121 7.43 -7.47 -4.26
C MET A 121 7.87 -8.82 -4.86
N GLU A 122 8.99 -9.40 -4.43
CA GLU A 122 9.37 -10.77 -4.82
C GLU A 122 8.33 -11.80 -4.35
N ARG A 123 7.80 -11.66 -3.13
CA ARG A 123 6.70 -12.51 -2.67
C ARG A 123 5.43 -12.31 -3.50
N GLN A 124 5.08 -11.05 -3.79
CA GLN A 124 3.95 -10.73 -4.66
C GLN A 124 4.11 -11.34 -6.06
N ARG A 125 5.32 -11.30 -6.64
CA ARG A 125 5.67 -11.98 -7.90
C ARG A 125 5.46 -13.49 -7.81
N GLY A 126 5.92 -14.13 -6.73
CA GLY A 126 5.74 -15.57 -6.52
C GLY A 126 4.26 -15.98 -6.36
N VAL A 127 3.41 -15.09 -5.88
CA VAL A 127 1.95 -15.31 -5.83
C VAL A 127 1.32 -15.11 -7.19
N ALA A 128 1.66 -14.01 -7.87
CA ALA A 128 1.14 -13.67 -9.19
C ALA A 128 1.52 -14.71 -10.26
N SER A 129 2.67 -15.37 -10.14
CA SER A 129 3.11 -16.41 -11.08
C SER A 129 2.29 -17.71 -11.01
N LYS A 130 1.42 -17.87 -10.01
CA LYS A 130 0.56 -19.05 -9.86
C LYS A 130 -0.72 -18.96 -10.70
N ASP A 131 -1.05 -17.78 -11.21
CA ASP A 131 -2.26 -17.53 -11.99
C ASP A 131 -1.91 -17.17 -13.42
N SER A 132 -2.89 -17.19 -14.33
CA SER A 132 -2.69 -16.62 -15.67
C SER A 132 -2.34 -15.13 -15.65
N GLY A 133 -2.71 -14.43 -14.56
CA GLY A 133 -2.70 -12.98 -14.49
C GLY A 133 -3.77 -12.37 -15.40
N GLY A 134 -3.61 -11.09 -15.68
CA GLY A 134 -4.48 -10.33 -16.58
C GLY A 134 -4.58 -8.86 -16.16
N ALA A 135 -5.35 -8.09 -16.92
CA ALA A 135 -5.45 -6.64 -16.73
C ALA A 135 -6.11 -6.24 -15.39
N PHE A 136 -6.75 -7.18 -14.69
CA PHE A 136 -7.43 -6.95 -13.41
C PHE A 136 -6.70 -7.55 -12.21
N ALA A 137 -5.48 -8.07 -12.38
CA ALA A 137 -4.63 -8.52 -11.28
C ALA A 137 -3.69 -7.40 -10.81
N GLY A 138 -3.52 -7.28 -9.49
CA GLY A 138 -2.62 -6.30 -8.89
C GLY A 138 -3.17 -5.73 -7.59
N TYR A 139 -2.68 -4.54 -7.24
CA TYR A 139 -2.91 -3.91 -5.95
C TYR A 139 -3.38 -2.47 -6.12
N LYS A 140 -4.25 -2.03 -5.21
CA LYS A 140 -4.68 -0.63 -5.08
C LYS A 140 -4.76 -0.25 -3.59
N THR A 141 -3.69 0.33 -3.06
CA THR A 141 -3.63 0.86 -1.70
C THR A 141 -3.65 2.38 -1.58
N ALA A 142 -4.19 2.84 -0.45
CA ALA A 142 -4.09 4.17 0.10
C ALA A 142 -3.35 4.10 1.44
N CYS A 143 -2.47 5.06 1.70
CA CYS A 143 -1.61 5.05 2.88
C CYS A 143 -1.80 6.32 3.70
N TYR A 144 -1.64 6.18 5.01
CA TYR A 144 -1.90 7.22 5.99
C TYR A 144 -0.87 7.18 7.12
N LEU A 145 -0.71 8.30 7.79
CA LEU A 145 -0.01 8.37 9.05
C LEU A 145 -1.03 8.17 10.19
N LEU A 146 -1.04 7.00 10.80
CA LEU A 146 -2.05 6.63 11.79
C LEU A 146 -1.67 7.15 13.19
N PRO A 147 -2.51 7.97 13.84
CA PRO A 147 -2.25 8.52 15.17
C PRO A 147 -2.32 7.44 16.28
N PRO A 148 -1.93 7.78 17.52
CA PRO A 148 -2.24 6.99 18.70
C PRO A 148 -3.73 6.58 18.74
N PRO A 149 -4.04 5.36 19.25
CA PRO A 149 -3.16 4.44 19.97
C PRO A 149 -2.21 3.61 19.08
N HIS A 150 -2.26 3.75 17.75
CA HIS A 150 -1.41 2.98 16.82
C HIS A 150 0.07 3.37 16.81
N GLY A 151 0.46 4.40 17.59
CA GLY A 151 1.86 4.76 17.81
C GLY A 151 2.55 5.48 16.66
N TRP A 152 1.81 6.28 15.88
CA TRP A 152 2.32 7.02 14.71
C TRP A 152 3.04 6.10 13.73
N VAL A 153 2.26 5.43 12.88
CA VAL A 153 2.75 4.45 11.91
C VAL A 153 2.31 4.82 10.49
N TYR A 154 3.18 4.53 9.51
CA TYR A 154 2.81 4.55 8.11
C TYR A 154 2.04 3.26 7.80
N GLY A 155 0.71 3.36 7.75
CA GLY A 155 -0.20 2.24 7.50
C GLY A 155 -0.83 2.37 6.13
N CYS A 156 -0.96 1.26 5.41
CA CYS A 156 -1.60 1.20 4.10
C CYS A 156 -2.75 0.20 4.12
N PHE A 157 -3.86 0.62 3.54
CA PHE A 157 -5.09 -0.16 3.37
C PHE A 157 -5.47 -0.18 1.90
N GLY A 158 -6.27 -1.14 1.49
CA GLY A 158 -6.83 -1.16 0.15
C GLY A 158 -6.99 -2.57 -0.38
N GLU A 159 -6.73 -2.74 -1.66
CA GLU A 159 -7.22 -3.87 -2.42
C GLU A 159 -6.09 -4.72 -3.00
N GLY A 160 -6.28 -6.04 -2.95
CA GLY A 160 -5.51 -7.04 -3.68
C GLY A 160 -6.43 -7.83 -4.59
N ARG A 161 -6.05 -7.95 -5.86
CA ARG A 161 -6.79 -8.71 -6.87
C ARG A 161 -5.89 -9.76 -7.51
N ARG A 162 -6.44 -10.96 -7.64
CA ARG A 162 -5.86 -12.03 -8.46
C ARG A 162 -6.79 -12.37 -9.60
N GLN A 163 -6.20 -12.74 -10.74
CA GLN A 163 -6.94 -13.11 -11.93
C GLN A 163 -6.40 -14.41 -12.51
N ASN A 164 -7.29 -15.36 -12.73
CA ASN A 164 -7.01 -16.60 -13.44
C ASN A 164 -8.07 -16.81 -14.53
N SER A 165 -7.64 -16.76 -15.79
CA SER A 165 -8.51 -16.64 -16.97
C SER A 165 -9.52 -15.50 -16.79
N ASP A 166 -10.81 -15.77 -16.96
CA ASP A 166 -11.87 -14.77 -16.78
C ASP A 166 -12.24 -14.55 -15.32
N ARG A 167 -11.73 -15.33 -14.36
CA ARG A 167 -12.11 -15.19 -12.95
C ARG A 167 -11.19 -14.25 -12.20
N ILE A 168 -11.79 -13.32 -11.47
CA ILE A 168 -11.10 -12.37 -10.59
C ILE A 168 -11.58 -12.61 -9.15
N CYS A 169 -10.64 -12.74 -8.24
CA CYS A 169 -10.89 -12.87 -6.80
C CYS A 169 -10.18 -11.70 -6.11
N SER A 170 -10.94 -10.88 -5.38
CA SER A 170 -10.42 -9.67 -4.75
C SER A 170 -10.77 -9.59 -3.27
N VAL A 171 -9.85 -9.01 -2.51
CA VAL A 171 -10.04 -8.51 -1.16
C VAL A 171 -9.86 -7.01 -1.18
N GLU A 172 -10.78 -6.28 -0.55
CA GLU A 172 -10.62 -4.88 -0.20
C GLU A 172 -10.69 -4.71 1.32
N LEU A 173 -9.65 -4.12 1.90
CA LEU A 173 -9.61 -3.72 3.29
C LEU A 173 -9.92 -2.24 3.39
N THR A 174 -11.01 -1.91 4.07
CA THR A 174 -11.37 -0.54 4.40
C THR A 174 -11.21 -0.31 5.90
N TRP A 175 -10.82 0.92 6.26
CA TRP A 175 -10.77 1.38 7.64
C TRP A 175 -11.64 2.61 7.78
N ALA A 176 -12.72 2.50 8.54
CA ALA A 176 -13.64 3.59 8.83
C ALA A 176 -14.02 3.57 10.31
N THR A 177 -14.16 4.76 10.91
CA THR A 177 -14.66 4.93 12.30
C THR A 177 -13.96 4.08 13.39
N GLY A 178 -12.70 3.67 13.16
CA GLY A 178 -11.93 2.86 14.11
C GLY A 178 -12.09 1.34 13.93
N HIS A 179 -12.80 0.92 12.89
CA HIS A 179 -13.08 -0.48 12.58
C HIS A 179 -12.55 -0.85 11.19
N GLY A 180 -11.97 -2.04 11.09
CA GLY A 180 -11.58 -2.63 9.82
C GLY A 180 -12.72 -3.48 9.25
N THR A 181 -12.98 -3.33 7.97
CA THR A 181 -13.91 -4.18 7.23
C THR A 181 -13.19 -4.77 6.03
N GLU A 182 -13.32 -6.09 5.86
CA GLU A 182 -12.85 -6.78 4.66
C GLU A 182 -14.03 -7.08 3.77
N TYR A 183 -13.93 -6.72 2.49
CA TYR A 183 -14.88 -7.14 1.45
C TYR A 183 -14.18 -8.12 0.53
N ARG A 184 -14.82 -9.28 0.32
CA ARG A 184 -14.38 -10.27 -0.68
C ARG A 184 -15.32 -10.23 -1.86
N THR A 185 -14.76 -10.18 -3.06
CA THR A 185 -15.56 -10.17 -4.30
C THR A 185 -15.01 -11.20 -5.29
N VAL A 186 -15.94 -11.92 -5.92
CA VAL A 186 -15.69 -12.82 -7.04
C VAL A 186 -16.31 -12.17 -8.26
N SER A 187 -15.52 -11.96 -9.31
CA SER A 187 -15.98 -11.42 -10.58
C SER A 187 -15.61 -12.32 -11.73
N ILE A 188 -16.42 -12.27 -12.79
CA ILE A 188 -16.12 -12.91 -14.08
C ILE A 188 -16.01 -11.82 -15.14
N VAL A 189 -14.91 -11.82 -15.89
CA VAL A 189 -14.71 -10.96 -17.05
C VAL A 189 -15.67 -11.42 -18.15
N LYS A 190 -16.58 -10.55 -18.55
CA LYS A 190 -17.49 -10.74 -19.68
C LYS A 190 -17.43 -9.49 -20.55
N ASP A 191 -17.22 -9.66 -21.85
CA ASP A 191 -17.14 -8.56 -22.81
C ASP A 191 -16.05 -7.53 -22.44
N GLY A 192 -14.93 -8.00 -21.88
CA GLY A 192 -13.82 -7.15 -21.45
C GLY A 192 -14.05 -6.39 -20.14
N ALA A 193 -15.19 -6.58 -19.46
CA ALA A 193 -15.52 -5.94 -18.20
C ALA A 193 -15.77 -6.97 -17.08
N PRO A 194 -15.25 -6.73 -15.87
CA PRO A 194 -15.54 -7.60 -14.73
C PRO A 194 -16.98 -7.40 -14.28
N LYS A 195 -17.70 -8.51 -14.10
CA LYS A 195 -19.05 -8.52 -13.51
C LYS A 195 -19.00 -9.27 -12.19
N PRO A 196 -19.36 -8.63 -11.05
CA PRO A 196 -19.39 -9.33 -9.78
C PRO A 196 -20.46 -10.43 -9.82
N VAL A 197 -20.09 -11.63 -9.37
CA VAL A 197 -20.96 -12.81 -9.30
C VAL A 197 -21.12 -13.31 -7.88
N ALA A 198 -20.21 -12.96 -6.98
CA ALA A 198 -20.41 -13.18 -5.56
C ALA A 198 -19.69 -12.14 -4.71
N THR A 199 -20.26 -11.80 -3.56
CA THR A 199 -19.62 -10.94 -2.55
C THR A 199 -19.91 -11.44 -1.14
N CYS A 200 -19.03 -11.10 -0.21
CA CYS A 200 -19.26 -11.25 1.23
C CYS A 200 -18.35 -10.26 1.97
N SER A 201 -18.52 -10.15 3.28
CA SER A 201 -17.64 -9.33 4.11
C SER A 201 -17.30 -9.94 5.46
N ILE A 202 -16.25 -9.42 6.08
CA ILE A 202 -15.80 -9.73 7.44
C ILE A 202 -15.67 -8.41 8.20
N GLY A 203 -15.95 -8.44 9.51
CA GLY A 203 -15.84 -7.28 10.37
C GLY A 203 -17.16 -6.52 10.46
N TYR A 204 -17.10 -5.21 10.23
CA TYR A 204 -18.18 -4.26 10.55
C TYR A 204 -18.96 -3.80 9.32
N ALA A 205 -19.02 -4.63 8.28
CA ALA A 205 -19.86 -4.32 7.12
C ALA A 205 -21.34 -4.26 7.51
N GLU A 206 -22.06 -3.27 6.98
CA GLU A 206 -23.53 -3.17 7.09
C GLU A 206 -24.25 -4.10 6.09
N THR A 207 -23.73 -5.31 5.90
CA THR A 207 -24.30 -6.32 5.00
C THR A 207 -24.82 -7.50 5.79
N THR A 208 -25.82 -8.19 5.25
CA THR A 208 -26.37 -9.37 5.95
C THR A 208 -25.48 -10.60 5.78
N GLU A 209 -24.57 -10.57 4.79
CA GLU A 209 -23.73 -11.70 4.39
C GLU A 209 -22.36 -11.63 5.06
N ARG A 210 -21.90 -12.78 5.53
CA ARG A 210 -20.62 -12.96 6.21
C ARG A 210 -19.78 -13.96 5.45
N CYS A 211 -18.54 -13.61 5.15
CA CYS A 211 -17.64 -14.54 4.48
C CYS A 211 -17.42 -15.81 5.31
N PRO A 212 -17.52 -17.00 4.71
CA PRO A 212 -17.06 -18.22 5.37
C PRO A 212 -15.57 -18.14 5.66
N ASP A 213 -15.19 -18.42 6.91
CA ASP A 213 -13.81 -18.62 7.31
C ASP A 213 -13.59 -20.02 7.87
N ALA A 214 -12.41 -20.59 7.64
CA ALA A 214 -12.09 -21.95 8.07
C ALA A 214 -12.10 -22.06 9.60
N ASP A 215 -11.68 -20.98 10.26
CA ASP A 215 -11.53 -20.88 11.71
C ASP A 215 -12.82 -20.44 12.43
N ASP A 216 -13.92 -20.18 11.69
CA ASP A 216 -15.21 -19.83 12.28
C ASP A 216 -15.72 -20.97 13.19
N ASP A 217 -16.33 -20.61 14.32
CA ASP A 217 -17.03 -21.57 15.17
C ASP A 217 -18.34 -22.08 14.51
N ALA A 218 -19.04 -23.00 15.18
CA ALA A 218 -20.25 -23.60 14.63
C ALA A 218 -21.37 -22.58 14.37
N GLU A 219 -21.49 -21.54 15.19
CA GLU A 219 -22.51 -20.50 15.04
C GLU A 219 -22.17 -19.58 13.86
N LEU A 220 -20.91 -19.15 13.77
CA LEU A 220 -20.42 -18.32 12.68
C LEU A 220 -20.52 -19.06 11.34
N LYS A 221 -20.14 -20.35 11.28
CA LYS A 221 -20.32 -21.21 10.10
C LYS A 221 -21.78 -21.38 9.70
N ALA A 222 -22.69 -21.46 10.67
CA ALA A 222 -24.13 -21.56 10.40
C ALA A 222 -24.69 -20.29 9.73
N ASN A 223 -24.07 -19.13 9.96
CA ASN A 223 -24.53 -17.84 9.42
C ASN A 223 -23.71 -17.35 8.22
N ALA A 224 -22.50 -17.88 8.03
CA ALA A 224 -21.64 -17.56 6.91
C ALA A 224 -22.27 -17.94 5.57
N ARG A 225 -22.26 -17.00 4.63
CA ARG A 225 -22.75 -17.18 3.27
C ARG A 225 -22.22 -16.10 2.33
N TRP A 226 -22.13 -16.44 1.05
CA TRP A 226 -21.91 -15.48 -0.02
C TRP A 226 -23.25 -14.93 -0.53
N ASN A 227 -23.27 -13.63 -0.88
CA ASN A 227 -24.29 -13.08 -1.77
C ASN A 227 -23.92 -13.44 -3.21
N THR A 228 -24.71 -14.29 -3.88
CA THR A 228 -24.47 -14.74 -5.27
C THR A 228 -25.22 -13.93 -6.33
N ASN A 229 -25.91 -12.87 -5.92
CA ASN A 229 -26.59 -11.94 -6.82
C ASN A 229 -26.29 -10.49 -6.40
N PRO A 230 -25.01 -10.08 -6.36
CA PRO A 230 -24.62 -8.79 -5.83
C PRO A 230 -25.22 -7.66 -6.69
N VAL A 231 -25.94 -6.76 -6.05
CA VAL A 231 -26.39 -5.51 -6.67
C VAL A 231 -25.21 -4.54 -6.70
N PRO A 232 -24.91 -3.88 -7.83
CA PRO A 232 -23.88 -2.84 -7.87
C PRO A 232 -24.17 -1.75 -6.83
N SER A 233 -23.17 -1.39 -6.03
CA SER A 233 -23.27 -0.30 -5.07
C SER A 233 -22.02 0.59 -5.14
N ASN A 234 -22.15 1.82 -4.65
CA ASN A 234 -21.01 2.75 -4.59
C ASN A 234 -19.91 2.26 -3.62
N GLU A 235 -20.28 1.42 -2.66
CA GLU A 235 -19.35 0.81 -1.69
C GLU A 235 -18.54 -0.33 -2.30
N ARG A 236 -18.97 -0.88 -3.44
CA ARG A 236 -18.33 -1.98 -4.17
C ARG A 236 -18.25 -1.63 -5.65
N PRO A 237 -17.45 -0.61 -6.03
CA PRO A 237 -17.37 -0.15 -7.40
C PRO A 237 -16.83 -1.26 -8.32
N THR A 238 -17.28 -1.24 -9.58
CA THR A 238 -16.80 -2.21 -10.56
C THR A 238 -15.30 -2.00 -10.81
N PRO A 239 -14.48 -3.06 -10.72
CA PRO A 239 -13.04 -2.93 -10.85
C PRO A 239 -12.61 -2.46 -12.25
N HIS A 240 -11.81 -1.38 -12.33
CA HIS A 240 -11.18 -0.94 -13.57
C HIS A 240 -9.74 -1.46 -13.68
N ALA A 241 -9.34 -1.87 -14.89
CA ALA A 241 -8.00 -2.41 -15.16
C ALA A 241 -6.87 -1.38 -14.98
N SER A 242 -7.15 -0.11 -15.28
CA SER A 242 -6.17 1.00 -15.19
C SER A 242 -5.74 1.35 -13.76
N ASP A 243 -6.48 0.87 -12.77
CA ASP A 243 -6.35 1.34 -11.39
C ASP A 243 -5.35 0.54 -10.55
N LEU A 244 -4.78 -0.53 -11.12
CA LEU A 244 -3.99 -1.50 -10.37
C LEU A 244 -2.50 -1.37 -10.65
N TRP A 245 -1.72 -1.43 -9.58
CA TRP A 245 -0.29 -1.64 -9.66
C TRP A 245 -0.01 -3.13 -9.62
N LYS A 246 0.76 -3.64 -10.59
CA LYS A 246 1.16 -5.06 -10.61
C LYS A 246 1.84 -5.49 -9.30
N TYR A 247 2.69 -4.61 -8.75
CA TYR A 247 3.31 -4.76 -7.44
C TYR A 247 3.17 -3.47 -6.64
N ASP A 248 2.98 -3.62 -5.34
CA ASP A 248 2.91 -2.52 -4.39
C ASP A 248 3.72 -2.87 -3.13
N PRO A 249 4.92 -2.30 -2.95
CA PRO A 249 5.78 -2.64 -1.82
C PRO A 249 5.29 -2.06 -0.50
N ASP A 250 4.22 -1.27 -0.47
CA ASP A 250 3.67 -0.73 0.79
C ASP A 250 2.55 -1.60 1.37
N THR A 251 2.14 -2.66 0.66
CA THR A 251 1.09 -3.59 1.13
C THR A 251 1.56 -5.01 1.36
N SER A 252 0.97 -5.65 2.36
CA SER A 252 1.14 -7.05 2.70
C SER A 252 0.86 -7.96 1.49
N VAL A 253 1.64 -9.05 1.35
CA VAL A 253 1.39 -10.04 0.29
C VAL A 253 0.10 -10.82 0.58
N GLU A 254 -0.22 -10.96 1.86
CA GLU A 254 -1.39 -11.64 2.41
C GLU A 254 -2.70 -11.00 1.93
N LEU A 255 -2.69 -9.70 1.54
CA LEU A 255 -3.84 -9.05 0.91
C LEU A 255 -4.29 -9.75 -0.38
N ALA A 256 -3.36 -10.39 -1.10
CA ALA A 256 -3.65 -11.16 -2.31
C ALA A 256 -3.28 -12.65 -2.18
N ASP A 257 -2.76 -13.14 -1.05
CA ASP A 257 -2.38 -14.56 -0.87
C ASP A 257 -3.19 -15.22 0.23
N GLN A 258 -4.48 -14.86 0.36
CA GLN A 258 -5.40 -15.52 1.27
C GLN A 258 -5.79 -16.90 0.73
N GLU A 259 -6.05 -17.85 1.64
CA GLU A 259 -6.39 -19.23 1.28
C GLU A 259 -7.61 -19.32 0.37
N TRP A 260 -8.69 -18.60 0.71
CA TRP A 260 -9.93 -18.60 -0.07
C TRP A 260 -9.71 -18.15 -1.53
N MET A 261 -8.73 -17.27 -1.78
CA MET A 261 -8.44 -16.82 -3.15
C MET A 261 -7.92 -17.97 -4.00
N ARG A 262 -7.15 -18.90 -3.42
CA ARG A 262 -6.66 -20.09 -4.14
C ARG A 262 -7.83 -20.97 -4.58
N ASP A 263 -8.79 -21.20 -3.69
CA ASP A 263 -10.00 -21.97 -4.00
C ASP A 263 -10.86 -21.24 -5.02
N CYS A 264 -11.05 -19.93 -4.83
CA CYS A 264 -11.78 -19.07 -5.74
C CYS A 264 -11.22 -19.16 -7.16
N LEU A 265 -9.90 -19.08 -7.34
CA LEU A 265 -9.27 -19.07 -8.68
C LEU A 265 -9.19 -20.44 -9.36
N SER A 266 -9.22 -21.54 -8.59
CA SER A 266 -8.98 -22.89 -9.11
C SER A 266 -10.22 -23.79 -9.18
N ALA A 267 -11.23 -23.56 -8.34
CA ALA A 267 -12.44 -24.38 -8.33
C ALA A 267 -13.26 -24.21 -9.63
N ALA A 268 -13.83 -25.30 -10.15
CA ALA A 268 -14.71 -25.23 -11.32
C ALA A 268 -15.91 -24.28 -11.05
N THR A 269 -16.50 -24.38 -9.86
CA THR A 269 -17.60 -23.52 -9.39
C THR A 269 -17.19 -22.85 -8.09
N TYR A 270 -17.36 -21.53 -8.01
CA TYR A 270 -17.14 -20.75 -6.79
C TYR A 270 -18.18 -19.61 -6.71
N PRO A 271 -18.73 -19.29 -5.53
CA PRO A 271 -18.50 -19.96 -4.24
C PRO A 271 -19.07 -21.38 -4.17
N PRO A 272 -18.60 -22.25 -3.25
CA PRO A 272 -19.14 -23.60 -3.07
C PRO A 272 -20.64 -23.61 -2.75
N ALA A 273 -21.35 -24.64 -3.20
CA ALA A 273 -22.82 -24.68 -3.13
C ALA A 273 -23.38 -24.72 -1.69
N ASP A 274 -22.65 -25.36 -0.77
CA ASP A 274 -22.98 -25.49 0.65
C ASP A 274 -22.86 -24.18 1.44
N VAL A 275 -22.10 -23.20 0.92
CA VAL A 275 -21.97 -21.85 1.49
C VAL A 275 -22.79 -20.79 0.71
N ASN A 276 -23.49 -21.18 -0.35
CA ASN A 276 -24.42 -20.33 -1.12
C ASN A 276 -25.85 -20.54 -0.61
N ARG A 277 -26.23 -19.85 0.47
CA ARG A 277 -27.64 -19.79 0.90
C ARG A 277 -28.33 -18.60 0.24
N ALA A 278 -29.54 -18.81 -0.26
CA ALA A 278 -30.35 -17.73 -0.86
C ALA A 278 -30.55 -16.57 0.14
N ASP A 279 -30.60 -15.34 -0.39
CA ASP A 279 -30.83 -14.15 0.42
C ASP A 279 -32.09 -14.34 1.27
N PRO A 280 -32.04 -14.06 2.59
CA PRO A 280 -33.25 -14.04 3.38
C PRO A 280 -34.20 -13.01 2.77
N ALA A 281 -35.43 -13.43 2.49
CA ALA A 281 -36.47 -12.54 1.95
C ALA A 281 -36.54 -11.26 2.80
N PRO A 282 -36.74 -10.08 2.18
CA PRO A 282 -36.81 -8.82 2.91
C PRO A 282 -37.83 -8.96 4.04
N LYS A 283 -37.39 -8.69 5.28
CA LYS A 283 -38.30 -8.63 6.43
C LYS A 283 -39.39 -7.61 6.08
N LYS A 284 -40.64 -8.07 6.02
CA LYS A 284 -41.80 -7.17 5.91
C LYS A 284 -41.75 -6.19 7.10
N PRO A 285 -42.09 -4.91 6.88
CA PRO A 285 -42.11 -3.90 7.95
C PRO A 285 -43.07 -4.28 9.08
#